data_AF-A0A917LHW7-F1
#
_entry.id   AF-A0A917LHW7-F1
#
_cell.length_a   1.000
_cell.length_b   1.000
_cell.length_c   1.000
_cell.angle_alpha   90.00
_cell.angle_beta   90.00
_cell.angle_gamma   90.00
#
_symmetry.space_group_name_H-M   'P 1'
#
loop_
_entity.id
_entity.type
_entity.pdbx_description
1 polymer ?
#
loop_
_entity_poly.entity_id
_entity_poly.type
_entity_poly.pdbx_seq_one_letter_code
_entity_poly.pdbx_strand_id
1 'polypeptide(L)' 'MLATLAELVASGQLCIPITATYRLADVRAAYAQLEDRHTHGKIVLIP' A
#
# COMPACT_ATOMS: atom_id res chain seq x y z
N MET A 1 -13.24 5.76 -14.50
CA MET A 1 -11.79 6.04 -14.68
C MET A 1 -11.02 5.37 -13.56
N LEU A 2 -10.84 4.05 -13.67
CA LEU A 2 -10.07 3.21 -12.73
C LEU A 2 -9.45 2.01 -13.49
N ALA A 3 -10.14 1.56 -14.56
CA ALA A 3 -9.69 0.52 -15.48
C ALA A 3 -8.31 0.80 -16.09
N THR A 4 -8.04 2.03 -16.56
CA THR A 4 -6.75 2.38 -17.18
C THR A 4 -5.57 2.23 -16.22
N LEU A 5 -5.76 2.55 -14.94
CA LEU A 5 -4.72 2.34 -13.92
C LEU A 5 -4.54 0.84 -13.62
N ALA A 6 -5.63 0.07 -13.56
CA ALA A 6 -5.56 -1.38 -13.37
C ALA A 6 -4.88 -2.10 -14.55
N GLU A 7 -5.14 -1.66 -15.79
CA GLU A 7 -4.48 -2.20 -16.99
C GLU A 7 -2.97 -1.93 -17.00
N LEU A 8 -2.53 -0.75 -16.55
CA LEU A 8 -1.11 -0.42 -16.42
C LEU A 8 -0.41 -1.24 -15.31
N VAL A 9 -1.12 -1.57 -14.24
CA VAL A 9 -0.62 -2.50 -13.21
C VAL A 9 -0.56 -3.93 -13.77
N ALA A 10 -1.60 -4.36 -14.48
CA ALA A 10 -1.68 -5.71 -15.07
C ALA A 10 -0.64 -5.93 -16.18
N SER A 11 -0.31 -4.89 -16.95
CA SER A 11 0.75 -4.93 -17.97
C SER A 11 2.18 -4.85 -17.38
N GLY A 12 2.30 -4.70 -16.06
CA GLY A 12 3.59 -4.57 -15.36
C GLY A 12 4.28 -3.21 -15.56
N GLN A 13 3.64 -2.26 -16.24
CA GLN A 13 4.18 -0.92 -16.46
C GLN A 13 4.05 -0.01 -15.23
N LEU A 14 3.17 -0.36 -14.28
CA LEU A 14 3.01 0.34 -13.01
C LEU A 14 3.20 -0.63 -11.84
N CYS A 15 4.35 -0.55 -11.18
CA CYS A 15 4.63 -1.29 -9.95
C CYS A 15 4.32 -0.42 -8.73
N ILE A 16 3.47 -0.92 -7.83
CA ILE A 16 3.16 -0.27 -6.55
C ILE A 16 3.91 -1.02 -5.45
N PRO A 17 5.02 -0.47 -4.92
CA PRO A 17 5.72 -1.11 -3.82
C PRO A 17 4.86 -1.08 -2.56
N ILE A 18 4.63 -2.25 -1.96
CA ILE A 18 3.98 -2.40 -0.66
C ILE A 18 5.09 -2.44 0.38
N THR A 19 5.17 -1.40 1.20
CA THR A 19 6.25 -1.27 2.20
C THR A 19 5.97 -2.09 3.45
N ALA A 20 4.70 -2.25 3.83
CA ALA A 20 4.30 -3.09 4.94
C ALA A 20 2.84 -3.51 4.83
N THR A 21 2.55 -4.64 5.45
CA THR A 21 1.21 -5.20 5.55
C THR A 21 0.89 -5.45 7.00
N TYR A 22 -0.28 -4.98 7.46
CA TYR A 22 -0.73 -5.19 8.84
C TYR A 22 -2.08 -5.89 8.84
N ARG A 23 -2.33 -6.69 9.89
CA ARG A 23 -3.69 -7.18 10.16
C ARG A 23 -4.59 -6.00 10.52
N LEU A 24 -5.87 -6.07 10.18
CA LEU A 24 -6.85 -5.05 10.55
C LEU A 24 -6.94 -4.81 12.07
N ALA A 25 -6.62 -5.82 12.88
CA ALA A 25 -6.52 -5.67 14.33
C ALA A 25 -5.34 -4.78 14.78
N ASP A 26 -4.31 -4.61 13.95
CA ASP A 26 -3.06 -3.93 14.28
C ASP A 26 -2.97 -2.54 13.62
N VAL A 27 -4.12 -1.88 13.37
CA VAL A 27 -4.21 -0.56 12.72
C VAL A 27 -3.35 0.51 13.40
N ARG A 28 -3.23 0.48 14.73
CA ARG A 28 -2.40 1.44 15.47
C ARG A 28 -0.91 1.35 15.08
N ALA A 29 -0.41 0.14 14.85
CA ALA A 29 0.96 -0.08 14.40
C ALA A 29 1.16 0.43 12.97
N ALA A 30 0.15 0.25 12.10
CA ALA A 30 0.17 0.80 10.75
C ALA A 30 0.22 2.33 10.72
N TYR A 31 -0.52 3.01 11.61
CA TYR A 31 -0.49 4.46 11.74
C TYR A 31 0.84 4.98 12.32
N ALA A 32 1.40 4.31 13.33
CA ALA A 32 2.71 4.69 13.88
C ALA A 32 3.83 4.64 12.82
N GLN A 33 3.77 3.68 11.89
CA GLN A 33 4.73 3.60 10.77
C GLN A 33 4.49 4.68 9.68
N LEU A 34 3.29 5.26 9.62
CA LEU A 34 2.97 6.36 8.72
C LEU A 34 3.51 7.71 9.23
N GLU A 35 3.56 7.89 10.55
CA GLU A 35 4.03 9.11 11.21
C GLU A 35 5.54 9.34 11.03
N ASP A 36 6.32 8.28 10.77
CA ASP A 36 7.78 8.35 10.63
C ASP A 36 8.28 8.95 9.30
N ARG A 37 7.36 9.41 8.42
CA ARG A 37 7.63 10.14 7.15
C ARG A 37 8.58 9.49 6.13
N HIS A 38 9.18 8.34 6.42
CA HIS A 38 10.07 7.60 5.53
C HIS A 38 9.38 6.48 4.74
N THR A 39 8.04 6.36 4.80
CA THR A 39 7.30 5.34 4.05
C THR A 39 7.21 5.71 2.57
N HIS A 40 8.29 5.50 1.81
CA HIS A 40 8.23 5.47 0.35
C HIS A 40 7.53 4.18 -0.09
N GLY A 41 6.19 4.18 -0.08
CA GLY A 41 5.35 3.09 -0.59
C GLY A 41 4.00 2.98 0.12
N LYS A 42 3.18 2.00 -0.28
CA LYS A 42 1.81 1.83 0.25
C LYS A 42 1.79 0.87 1.45
N ILE A 43 0.98 1.18 2.46
CA ILE A 43 0.64 0.27 3.57
C ILE A 43 -0.70 -0.40 3.26
N VAL A 44 -0.78 -1.72 3.41
CA VAL A 44 -2.01 -2.50 3.15
C VAL A 44 -2.51 -3.15 4.44
N LEU A 45 -3.82 -3.07 4.67
CA LEU A 45 -4.49 -3.81 5.74
C LEU A 45 -5.14 -5.06 5.16
N ILE A 46 -4.86 -6.21 5.78
CA ILE A 46 -5.50 -7.49 5.43
C ILE A 46 -6.51 -7.85 6.52
N PRO A 47 -7.74 -8.25 6.16
CA PRO A 47 -8.77 -8.68 7.10
C PRO A 47 -8.37 -9.93 7.89
#